data_AF-A0A916DXH6-F1
#
_entry.id   AF-A0A916DXH6-F1
#
_cell.length_a   1.000
_cell.length_b   1.000
_cell.length_c   1.000
_cell.angle_alpha   90.00
_cell.angle_beta   90.00
_cell.angle_gamma   90.00
#
_symmetry.space_group_name_H-M   'P 1'
#
loop_
_entity.id
_entity.type
_entity.pdbx_description
1 polymer ?
#
loop_
_entity_poly.entity_id
_entity_poly.type
_entity_poly.pdbx_seq_one_letter_code
_entity_poly.pdbx_strand_id
1 'polypeptide(L)'
;MPKTRGNFWSEYEVTVDSNGKEKYTCKTCSGTWSKNASCLKEHIEKCKDINVETETSQPQGTKRKRQQTFDEYKFAFTSKDQIILESLLIRAFTQRLSTPKPLFFKATAFKEERHTSENIALGLETTMKDADINKFGAIITDNAPNMKAAWKILNQKYPKKIFLGCWAHGIHLWMKDIISIEWIKEIIEKAKKLSIYFHNHQVILAALRRLQKEKYGKKIVLILPCDT
;
A
#
# COMPACT_ATOMS: atom_id res chain seq x y z
N MET A 1 -37.65 -21.25 42.36
CA MET A 1 -36.40 -22.01 42.13
C MET A 1 -35.34 -21.05 41.57
N PRO A 2 -34.20 -20.82 42.24
CA PRO A 2 -33.15 -19.99 41.67
C PRO A 2 -32.48 -20.74 40.52
N LYS A 3 -32.47 -20.11 39.33
CA LYS A 3 -31.84 -20.66 38.13
C LYS A 3 -30.36 -20.91 38.41
N THR A 4 -29.92 -22.16 38.25
CA THR A 4 -28.52 -22.55 38.34
C THR A 4 -27.70 -21.76 37.32
N ARG A 5 -26.66 -21.06 37.79
CA ARG A 5 -25.75 -20.28 36.94
C ARG A 5 -25.00 -21.27 36.03
N GLY A 6 -25.09 -21.11 34.72
CA GLY A 6 -24.42 -21.99 33.76
C GLY A 6 -22.90 -22.04 33.93
N ASN A 7 -22.27 -23.15 33.56
CA ASN A 7 -20.84 -23.48 33.75
C ASN A 7 -19.81 -22.44 33.26
N PHE A 8 -20.19 -21.38 32.54
CA PHE A 8 -19.25 -20.38 32.06
C PHE A 8 -18.87 -19.33 33.12
N TRP A 9 -19.68 -19.15 34.17
CA TRP A 9 -19.42 -18.14 35.20
C TRP A 9 -18.19 -18.48 36.07
N SER A 10 -17.73 -19.74 36.09
CA SER A 10 -16.54 -20.18 36.84
C SER A 10 -15.21 -19.71 36.24
N GLU A 11 -15.23 -19.26 34.98
CA GLU A 11 -14.07 -18.73 34.25
C GLU A 11 -13.79 -17.25 34.57
N TYR A 12 -14.61 -16.66 35.44
CA TYR A 12 -14.49 -15.27 35.90
C TYR A 12 -14.28 -15.20 37.41
N GLU A 13 -13.43 -14.28 37.84
CA GLU A 13 -13.35 -13.82 39.23
C GLU A 13 -14.25 -12.60 39.41
N VAL A 14 -14.96 -12.51 40.54
CA VAL A 14 -15.88 -11.40 40.80
C VAL A 14 -15.25 -10.49 41.84
N THR A 15 -15.03 -9.23 41.47
CA THR A 15 -14.58 -8.18 42.37
C THR A 15 -15.69 -7.14 42.51
N VAL A 16 -15.80 -6.51 43.68
CA VAL A 16 -16.78 -5.45 43.92
C VAL A 16 -16.03 -4.12 43.97
N ASP A 17 -16.42 -3.19 43.10
CA ASP A 17 -15.84 -1.84 43.12
C ASP A 17 -16.27 -1.08 44.38
N SER A 18 -15.56 0.01 44.70
CA SER A 18 -15.88 0.97 45.78
C SER A 18 -17.31 1.51 45.76
N ASN A 19 -18.01 1.39 44.62
CA ASN A 19 -19.40 1.80 44.43
C ASN A 19 -20.42 0.66 44.58
N GLY A 20 -20.01 -0.50 45.12
CA GLY A 20 -20.89 -1.66 45.39
C GLY A 20 -21.32 -2.44 44.15
N LYS A 21 -20.71 -2.19 42.98
CA LYS A 21 -21.04 -2.88 41.72
C LYS A 21 -20.08 -4.06 41.48
N GLU A 22 -20.66 -5.21 41.15
CA GLU A 22 -19.91 -6.42 40.78
C GLU A 22 -19.27 -6.26 39.39
N LYS A 23 -17.95 -6.46 39.33
CA LYS A 23 -17.13 -6.60 38.12
C LYS A 23 -16.62 -8.03 38.00
N TYR A 24 -16.50 -8.49 36.76
CA TYR A 24 -16.15 -9.86 36.40
C TYR A 24 -14.84 -9.82 35.61
N THR A 25 -13.76 -10.32 36.20
CA THR A 25 -12.42 -10.41 35.59
C THR A 25 -12.22 -11.80 35.00
N CYS A 26 -11.92 -11.89 33.71
CA CYS A 26 -11.62 -13.17 33.06
C CYS A 26 -10.30 -13.72 33.60
N LYS A 27 -10.28 -14.99 34.00
CA LYS A 27 -9.05 -15.63 34.52
C LYS A 27 -7.96 -15.81 33.45
N THR A 28 -8.34 -15.90 32.17
CA THR A 28 -7.43 -16.23 31.07
C THR A 28 -6.75 -15.00 30.46
N CYS A 29 -7.48 -13.89 30.27
CA CYS A 29 -6.94 -12.68 29.62
C CYS A 29 -6.93 -11.45 30.54
N SER A 30 -7.35 -11.61 31.80
CA SER A 30 -7.44 -10.54 32.82
C SER A 30 -8.35 -9.36 32.45
N GLY A 31 -9.19 -9.49 31.41
CA GLY A 31 -10.14 -8.45 31.01
C GLY A 31 -11.30 -8.31 32.00
N THR A 32 -11.65 -7.08 32.38
CA THR A 32 -12.70 -6.77 33.36
C THR A 32 -14.00 -6.29 32.71
N TRP A 33 -15.13 -6.88 33.11
CA TRP A 33 -16.44 -6.62 32.51
C TRP A 33 -17.52 -6.36 33.56
N SER A 34 -18.55 -5.60 33.22
CA SER A 34 -19.78 -5.48 34.02
C SER A 34 -20.68 -6.71 33.85
N LYS A 35 -21.61 -6.94 34.79
CA LYS A 35 -22.54 -8.08 34.80
C LYS A 35 -23.49 -8.13 33.60
N ASN A 36 -23.03 -8.68 32.48
CA ASN A 36 -23.82 -8.96 31.28
C ASN A 36 -23.52 -10.37 30.77
N ALA A 37 -24.45 -11.30 30.99
CA ALA A 37 -24.26 -12.71 30.71
C ALA A 37 -23.96 -13.01 29.23
N SER A 38 -24.57 -12.28 28.29
CA SER A 38 -24.36 -12.50 26.86
C SER A 38 -22.95 -12.05 26.43
N CYS A 39 -22.52 -10.86 26.87
CA CYS A 39 -21.17 -10.36 26.56
C CYS A 39 -20.07 -11.22 27.19
N LEU A 40 -20.29 -11.71 28.42
CA LEU A 40 -19.34 -12.60 29.10
C LEU A 40 -19.23 -13.96 28.39
N LYS A 41 -20.34 -14.52 27.89
CA LYS A 41 -20.29 -15.75 27.08
C LYS A 41 -19.54 -15.57 25.77
N GLU A 42 -19.87 -14.53 24.99
CA GLU A 42 -19.17 -14.22 23.73
C GLU A 42 -17.67 -14.00 23.94
N HIS A 43 -17.30 -13.40 25.08
CA HIS A 43 -15.91 -13.21 25.43
C HIS A 43 -15.21 -14.56 25.66
N ILE A 44 -15.77 -15.47 26.48
CA ILE A 44 -15.12 -16.76 26.75
C ILE A 44 -14.92 -17.56 25.46
N GLU A 45 -15.92 -17.60 24.58
CA GLU A 45 -15.81 -18.31 23.30
C GLU A 45 -14.63 -17.79 22.48
N LYS A 46 -14.49 -16.46 22.37
CA LYS A 46 -13.37 -15.84 21.66
C LYS A 46 -12.03 -15.93 22.40
N CYS A 47 -12.06 -16.04 23.73
CA CYS A 47 -10.86 -16.05 24.58
C CYS A 47 -10.21 -17.45 24.62
N LYS A 48 -11.00 -18.53 24.49
CA LYS A 48 -10.47 -19.90 24.43
C LYS A 48 -9.71 -20.22 23.15
N ASP A 49 -10.02 -19.52 22.05
CA ASP A 49 -9.33 -19.68 20.75
C ASP A 49 -7.95 -18.99 20.69
N ILE A 50 -7.54 -18.28 21.75
CA ILE A 50 -6.30 -17.46 21.74
C ILE A 50 -5.10 -18.20 22.37
N ASN A 51 -5.30 -19.29 23.12
CA ASN A 51 -4.24 -19.91 23.94
C ASN A 51 -3.53 -21.15 23.33
N VAL A 52 -3.47 -21.26 22.00
CA VAL A 52 -2.51 -22.15 21.32
C VAL A 52 -1.52 -21.27 20.55
N GLU A 53 -0.54 -20.74 21.28
CA GLU A 53 0.54 -19.92 20.74
C GLU A 53 1.65 -20.77 20.11
N THR A 54 1.98 -20.55 18.84
CA THR A 54 3.36 -20.15 18.47
C THR A 54 3.38 -19.47 17.09
N GLU A 55 3.64 -18.17 17.14
CA GLU A 55 4.17 -17.30 16.08
C GLU A 55 3.51 -17.34 14.69
N THR A 56 2.31 -16.74 14.59
CA THR A 56 1.93 -15.99 13.38
C THR A 56 1.09 -14.78 13.77
N SER A 57 1.60 -13.61 13.45
CA SER A 57 0.97 -12.32 13.70
C SER A 57 -0.06 -12.01 12.61
N GLN A 58 -1.32 -11.83 13.00
CA GLN A 58 -2.40 -11.02 12.38
C GLN A 58 -3.70 -11.21 13.19
N PRO A 59 -4.78 -10.39 13.08
CA PRO A 59 -4.97 -9.05 12.53
C PRO A 59 -5.76 -8.10 13.49
N GLN A 60 -5.34 -6.84 13.65
CA GLN A 60 -6.15 -5.83 14.36
C GLN A 60 -6.87 -4.90 13.38
N GLY A 61 -8.18 -4.75 13.59
CA GLY A 61 -9.05 -3.83 12.87
C GLY A 61 -8.49 -2.41 12.84
N THR A 62 -8.39 -1.85 11.65
CA THR A 62 -7.92 -0.49 11.45
C THR A 62 -9.01 0.48 11.91
N LYS A 63 -8.99 0.86 13.19
CA LYS A 63 -9.38 2.22 13.56
C LYS A 63 -8.62 3.13 12.59
N ARG A 64 -9.32 3.99 11.82
CA ARG A 64 -8.67 5.09 11.11
C ARG A 64 -7.84 5.83 12.16
N LYS A 65 -6.52 5.60 12.17
CA LYS A 65 -5.61 6.50 12.85
C LYS A 65 -5.85 7.83 12.15
N ARG A 66 -6.45 8.79 12.85
CA ARG A 66 -6.35 10.19 12.43
C ARG A 66 -4.86 10.40 12.21
N GLN A 67 -4.48 10.67 10.97
CA GLN A 67 -3.17 11.17 10.64
C GLN A 67 -2.96 12.34 11.60
N GLN A 68 -1.97 12.22 12.49
CA GLN A 68 -1.56 13.36 13.30
C GLN A 68 -1.23 14.46 12.30
N THR A 69 -1.83 15.63 12.47
CA THR A 69 -1.55 16.76 11.58
C THR A 69 -0.06 17.04 11.67
N PHE A 70 0.57 17.11 10.51
CA PHE A 70 2.01 17.26 10.31
C PHE A 70 2.46 18.71 10.60
N ASP A 71 1.86 19.37 11.59
CA ASP A 71 1.93 20.83 11.73
C ASP A 71 3.31 21.34 12.20
N GLU A 72 4.20 20.46 12.66
CA GLU A 72 5.53 20.84 13.17
C GLU A 72 6.70 20.00 12.60
N TYR A 73 6.49 19.19 11.56
CA TYR A 73 7.59 18.43 10.96
C TYR A 73 8.36 19.28 9.94
N LYS A 74 9.18 20.22 10.42
CA LYS A 74 10.23 20.84 9.60
C LYS A 74 11.39 19.87 9.44
N PHE A 75 11.29 18.97 8.46
CA PHE A 75 12.47 18.25 7.98
C PHE A 75 13.34 19.25 7.22
N ALA A 76 14.38 19.77 7.86
CA ALA A 76 15.42 20.51 7.17
C ALA A 76 16.20 19.50 6.32
N PHE A 77 15.79 19.34 5.06
CA PHE A 77 16.43 18.46 4.10
C PHE A 77 17.79 19.06 3.75
N THR A 78 18.86 18.61 4.41
CA THR A 78 20.20 19.13 4.16
C THR A 78 20.76 18.55 2.86
N SER A 79 21.76 19.19 2.25
CA SER A 79 22.46 18.63 1.09
C SER A 79 23.08 17.26 1.39
N LYS A 80 23.39 16.97 2.66
CA LYS A 80 23.87 15.64 3.10
C LYS A 80 22.74 14.62 3.09
N ASP A 81 21.56 14.98 3.59
CA ASP A 81 20.38 14.11 3.54
C ASP A 81 19.96 13.85 2.09
N GLN A 82 20.08 14.84 1.21
CA GLN A 82 19.86 14.68 -0.22
C GLN A 82 20.83 13.67 -0.83
N ILE A 83 22.13 13.79 -0.56
CA ILE A 83 23.13 12.84 -1.08
C ILE A 83 22.93 11.44 -0.50
N ILE A 84 22.56 11.33 0.78
CA ILE A 84 22.28 10.04 1.42
C ILE A 84 21.02 9.42 0.81
N LEU A 85 19.93 10.20 0.68
CA LEU A 85 18.69 9.75 0.06
C LEU A 85 18.93 9.36 -1.41
N GLU A 86 19.66 10.17 -2.18
CA GLU A 86 20.07 9.85 -3.55
C GLU A 86 20.94 8.59 -3.59
N SER A 87 21.88 8.39 -2.66
CA SER A 87 22.72 7.18 -2.62
C SER A 87 21.93 5.92 -2.23
N LEU A 88 20.94 6.05 -1.34
CA LEU A 88 20.05 4.98 -0.90
C LEU A 88 19.01 4.65 -1.97
N LEU A 89 18.44 5.68 -2.60
CA LEU A 89 17.56 5.55 -3.74
C LEU A 89 18.32 4.96 -4.90
N ILE A 90 19.53 5.41 -5.23
CA ILE A 90 20.39 4.79 -6.24
C ILE A 90 20.65 3.34 -5.85
N ARG A 91 21.06 3.01 -4.62
CA ARG A 91 21.25 1.60 -4.21
C ARG A 91 19.97 0.76 -4.28
N ALA A 92 18.79 1.35 -4.07
CA ALA A 92 17.49 0.68 -4.22
C ALA A 92 17.03 0.59 -5.70
N PHE A 93 17.30 1.61 -6.52
CA PHE A 93 17.06 1.69 -7.98
C PHE A 93 18.03 0.78 -8.75
N THR A 94 19.27 0.67 -8.28
CA THR A 94 20.40 -0.01 -8.91
C THR A 94 20.82 -1.26 -8.17
N GLN A 95 19.98 -1.84 -7.31
CA GLN A 95 20.12 -3.26 -7.02
C GLN A 95 19.83 -3.98 -8.34
N ARG A 96 20.93 -4.24 -9.05
CA ARG A 96 21.07 -4.64 -10.43
C ARG A 96 20.42 -6.00 -10.68
N LEU A 97 19.09 -6.04 -10.71
CA LEU A 97 18.32 -7.19 -11.18
C LEU A 97 18.29 -7.26 -12.71
N SER A 98 18.68 -6.19 -13.40
CA SER A 98 18.72 -6.13 -14.86
C SER A 98 20.14 -6.36 -15.37
N THR A 99 20.29 -7.35 -16.25
CA THR A 99 21.47 -7.55 -17.07
C THR A 99 21.75 -6.29 -17.92
N PRO A 100 23.00 -5.99 -18.29
CA PRO A 100 23.34 -4.78 -19.04
C PRO A 100 22.69 -4.67 -20.43
N LYS A 101 22.04 -5.74 -20.90
CA LYS A 101 21.24 -5.76 -22.13
C LYS A 101 19.88 -6.41 -21.84
N PRO A 102 18.77 -5.66 -21.85
CA PRO A 102 17.44 -6.24 -21.71
C PRO A 102 17.12 -7.08 -22.94
N LEU A 103 16.57 -8.27 -22.73
CA LEU A 103 16.06 -9.14 -23.78
C LEU A 103 14.54 -9.08 -23.77
N PHE A 104 13.94 -8.73 -24.91
CA PHE A 104 12.53 -8.98 -25.12
C PHE A 104 12.34 -10.47 -25.42
N PHE A 105 11.62 -11.18 -24.56
CA PHE A 105 11.36 -12.61 -24.73
C PHE A 105 10.04 -12.88 -25.45
N LYS A 106 8.95 -12.34 -24.92
CA LYS A 106 7.59 -12.62 -25.42
C LYS A 106 6.63 -11.51 -25.01
N ALA A 107 5.66 -11.23 -25.86
CA ALA A 107 4.45 -10.50 -25.49
C ALA A 107 3.25 -11.37 -25.86
N THR A 108 2.33 -11.54 -24.91
CA THR A 108 1.10 -12.30 -25.08
C THR A 108 -0.08 -11.42 -24.76
N ALA A 109 -1.03 -11.33 -25.69
CA ALA A 109 -2.30 -10.69 -25.42
C ALA A 109 -3.21 -11.67 -24.67
N PHE A 110 -3.83 -11.22 -23.59
CA PHE A 110 -5.00 -11.88 -23.03
C PHE A 110 -6.13 -11.73 -24.07
N LYS A 111 -6.73 -12.85 -24.49
CA LYS A 111 -7.82 -12.86 -25.48
C LYS A 111 -9.14 -12.45 -24.80
N GLU A 112 -10.13 -13.33 -24.81
CA GLU A 112 -11.43 -13.14 -24.14
C GLU A 112 -11.38 -13.46 -22.64
N GLU A 113 -10.21 -13.84 -22.13
CA GLU A 113 -10.01 -14.21 -20.74
C GLU A 113 -10.03 -12.98 -19.83
N ARG A 114 -10.77 -13.07 -18.72
CA ARG A 114 -10.74 -12.05 -17.68
C ARG A 114 -9.36 -12.01 -17.03
N HIS A 115 -8.90 -10.81 -16.69
CA HIS A 115 -7.64 -10.59 -15.98
C HIS A 115 -7.78 -10.94 -14.48
N THR A 116 -8.21 -12.17 -14.17
CA THR A 116 -8.25 -12.69 -12.79
C THR A 116 -6.86 -13.12 -12.35
N SER A 117 -6.66 -13.28 -11.05
CA SER A 117 -5.39 -13.73 -10.49
C SER A 117 -4.92 -15.08 -11.03
N GLU A 118 -5.85 -15.98 -11.30
CA GLU A 118 -5.57 -17.35 -11.77
C GLU A 118 -5.08 -17.31 -13.22
N ASN A 119 -5.76 -16.55 -14.08
CA ASN A 119 -5.39 -16.41 -15.49
C ASN A 119 -4.05 -15.68 -15.63
N ILE A 120 -3.82 -14.65 -14.79
CA ILE A 120 -2.53 -13.95 -14.73
C ILE A 120 -1.42 -14.92 -14.29
N ALA A 121 -1.64 -15.68 -13.22
CA ALA A 121 -0.67 -16.66 -12.73
C ALA A 121 -0.35 -17.71 -13.81
N LEU A 122 -1.37 -18.22 -14.50
CA LEU A 122 -1.22 -19.19 -15.57
C LEU A 122 -0.43 -18.62 -16.77
N GLY A 123 -0.73 -17.39 -17.18
CA GLY A 123 -0.01 -16.71 -18.26
C GLY A 123 1.47 -16.49 -17.94
N LEU A 124 1.76 -16.03 -16.71
CA LEU A 124 3.13 -15.87 -16.22
C LEU A 124 3.85 -17.22 -16.13
N GLU A 125 3.19 -18.25 -15.58
CA GLU A 125 3.77 -19.59 -15.44
C GLU A 125 4.12 -20.20 -16.80
N THR A 126 3.19 -20.13 -17.76
CA THR A 126 3.42 -20.63 -19.12
C THR A 126 4.62 -19.95 -19.75
N THR A 127 4.71 -18.62 -19.63
CA THR A 127 5.83 -17.85 -20.17
C THR A 127 7.16 -18.20 -19.50
N MET A 128 7.16 -18.42 -18.18
CA MET A 128 8.36 -18.85 -17.45
C MET A 128 8.80 -20.27 -17.86
N LYS A 129 7.86 -21.19 -18.09
CA LYS A 129 8.17 -22.55 -18.55
C LYS A 129 8.75 -22.56 -19.96
N ASP A 130 8.19 -21.78 -20.88
CA ASP A 130 8.69 -21.64 -22.25
C ASP A 130 10.17 -21.18 -22.27
N ALA A 131 10.55 -20.32 -21.34
CA ALA A 131 11.92 -19.79 -21.21
C ALA A 131 12.88 -20.69 -20.40
N ASP A 132 12.38 -21.79 -19.81
CA ASP A 132 12.95 -22.52 -18.67
C ASP A 132 12.91 -21.72 -17.35
N ILE A 133 12.10 -22.23 -16.42
CA ILE A 133 11.81 -21.62 -15.13
C ILE A 133 13.05 -21.46 -14.24
N ASN A 134 14.10 -22.26 -14.46
CA ASN A 134 15.31 -22.20 -13.64
C ASN A 134 16.12 -20.92 -13.88
N LYS A 135 15.96 -20.27 -15.04
CA LYS A 135 16.66 -19.03 -15.39
C LYS A 135 16.14 -17.79 -14.66
N PHE A 136 14.98 -17.88 -14.02
CA PHE A 136 14.35 -16.75 -13.33
C PHE A 136 14.74 -16.73 -11.84
N GLY A 137 15.29 -15.62 -11.36
CA GLY A 137 15.49 -15.40 -9.91
C GLY A 137 14.37 -14.56 -9.28
N ALA A 138 13.92 -13.54 -9.99
CA ALA A 138 12.86 -12.63 -9.58
C ALA A 138 11.91 -12.32 -10.73
N ILE A 139 10.64 -12.11 -10.39
CA ILE A 139 9.55 -11.73 -11.29
C ILE A 139 9.03 -10.38 -10.81
N ILE A 140 8.97 -9.39 -11.70
CA ILE A 140 8.50 -8.03 -11.40
C ILE A 140 7.25 -7.77 -12.24
N THR A 141 6.12 -7.47 -11.59
CA THR A 141 4.87 -7.06 -12.27
C THR A 141 4.30 -5.80 -11.63
N ASP A 142 3.23 -5.22 -12.19
CA ASP A 142 2.54 -4.11 -11.52
C ASP A 142 1.97 -4.49 -10.13
N ASN A 143 1.58 -3.49 -9.34
CA ASN A 143 1.12 -3.67 -7.96
C ASN A 143 -0.41 -3.87 -7.82
N ALA A 144 -1.13 -4.11 -8.92
CA ALA A 144 -2.58 -4.26 -8.88
C ALA A 144 -3.00 -5.42 -7.97
N PRO A 145 -4.21 -5.38 -7.39
CA PRO A 145 -4.70 -6.45 -6.51
C PRO A 145 -4.62 -7.84 -7.14
N ASN A 146 -4.98 -7.96 -8.42
CA ASN A 146 -4.97 -9.23 -9.13
C ASN A 146 -3.54 -9.75 -9.38
N MET A 147 -2.56 -8.86 -9.62
CA MET A 147 -1.15 -9.25 -9.69
C MET A 147 -0.64 -9.76 -8.35
N LYS A 148 -0.94 -9.05 -7.26
CA LYS A 148 -0.56 -9.49 -5.90
C LYS A 148 -1.17 -10.84 -5.53
N ALA A 149 -2.41 -11.09 -5.93
CA ALA A 149 -3.06 -12.39 -5.75
C ALA A 149 -2.42 -13.48 -6.62
N ALA A 150 -2.08 -13.19 -7.88
CA ALA A 150 -1.33 -14.10 -8.74
C ALA A 150 0.05 -14.46 -8.15
N TRP A 151 0.75 -13.50 -7.53
CA TRP A 151 2.01 -13.77 -6.83
C TRP A 151 1.85 -14.79 -5.72
N LYS A 152 0.77 -14.71 -4.93
CA LYS A 152 0.53 -15.68 -3.85
C LYS A 152 0.39 -17.09 -4.41
N ILE A 153 -0.35 -17.25 -5.50
CA ILE A 153 -0.51 -18.54 -6.20
C ILE A 153 0.84 -19.06 -6.68
N LEU A 154 1.63 -18.22 -7.36
CA LEU A 154 2.92 -18.63 -7.91
C LEU A 154 3.99 -18.87 -6.83
N ASN A 155 3.98 -18.10 -5.74
CA ASN A 155 4.91 -18.26 -4.63
C ASN A 155 4.69 -19.57 -3.88
N GLN A 156 3.43 -20.03 -3.77
CA GLN A 156 3.13 -21.37 -3.25
C GLN A 156 3.71 -22.48 -4.12
N LYS A 157 3.67 -22.31 -5.45
CA LYS A 157 4.17 -23.29 -6.41
C LYS A 157 5.69 -23.25 -6.58
N TYR A 158 6.28 -22.08 -6.45
CA TYR A 158 7.69 -21.80 -6.69
C TYR A 158 8.31 -20.98 -5.55
N PRO A 159 8.45 -21.56 -4.34
CA PRO A 159 8.87 -20.81 -3.14
C PRO A 159 10.31 -20.28 -3.20
N LYS A 160 11.13 -20.78 -4.13
CA LYS A 160 12.51 -20.31 -4.36
C LYS A 160 12.57 -19.05 -5.25
N LYS A 161 11.45 -18.59 -5.79
CA LYS A 161 11.38 -17.44 -6.71
C LYS A 161 10.87 -16.21 -5.96
N ILE A 162 11.40 -15.03 -6.31
CA ILE A 162 11.01 -13.78 -5.67
C ILE A 162 9.98 -13.06 -6.55
N PHE A 163 8.85 -12.66 -5.98
CA PHE A 163 7.85 -11.84 -6.67
C PHE A 163 7.88 -10.42 -6.10
N LEU A 164 8.08 -9.44 -6.98
CA LEU A 164 8.25 -8.04 -6.62
C LEU A 164 7.26 -7.16 -7.39
N GLY A 165 6.94 -6.05 -6.74
CA GLY A 165 6.13 -5.00 -7.31
C GLY A 165 6.91 -4.06 -8.24
N CYS A 166 6.22 -3.50 -9.22
CA CYS A 166 6.77 -2.50 -10.10
C CYS A 166 7.03 -1.21 -9.32
N TRP A 167 8.29 -0.81 -9.29
CA TRP A 167 8.64 0.39 -8.53
C TRP A 167 8.19 1.68 -9.22
N ALA A 168 8.13 1.70 -10.55
CA ALA A 168 7.53 2.82 -11.28
C ALA A 168 6.06 3.05 -10.86
N HIS A 169 5.30 1.98 -10.66
CA HIS A 169 3.94 2.09 -10.11
C HIS A 169 3.96 2.58 -8.66
N GLY A 170 4.92 2.14 -7.84
CA GLY A 170 5.11 2.66 -6.47
C GLY A 170 5.37 4.17 -6.44
N ILE A 171 6.26 4.66 -7.30
CA ILE A 171 6.57 6.09 -7.44
C ILE A 171 5.34 6.87 -7.90
N HIS A 172 4.56 6.31 -8.84
CA HIS A 172 3.31 6.92 -9.28
C HIS A 172 2.32 7.11 -8.13
N LEU A 173 2.15 6.08 -7.27
CA LEU A 173 1.30 6.20 -6.09
C LEU A 173 1.82 7.23 -5.09
N TRP A 174 3.14 7.26 -4.83
CA TRP A 174 3.75 8.26 -3.97
C TRP A 174 3.52 9.69 -4.48
N MET A 175 3.68 9.91 -5.78
CA MET A 175 3.39 11.20 -6.40
C MET A 175 1.92 11.57 -6.27
N LYS A 176 1.00 10.60 -6.41
CA LYS A 176 -0.43 10.82 -6.21
C LYS A 176 -0.75 11.29 -4.79
N ASP A 177 -0.12 10.67 -3.79
CA ASP A 177 -0.28 11.07 -2.39
C ASP A 177 0.27 12.49 -2.14
N ILE A 178 1.42 12.83 -2.70
CA ILE A 178 1.98 14.19 -2.63
C ILE A 178 1.04 15.21 -3.29
N ILE A 179 0.55 14.90 -4.49
CA ILE A 179 -0.37 15.76 -5.25
C ILE A 179 -1.70 15.95 -4.50
N SER A 180 -2.11 14.98 -3.68
CA SER A 180 -3.34 15.06 -2.90
C SER A 180 -3.31 16.09 -1.76
N ILE A 181 -2.12 16.59 -1.39
CA ILE A 181 -1.96 17.64 -0.38
C ILE A 181 -2.60 18.94 -0.90
N GLU A 182 -3.50 19.54 -0.11
CA GLU A 182 -4.39 20.61 -0.58
C GLU A 182 -3.63 21.79 -1.23
N TRP A 183 -2.57 22.29 -0.60
CA TRP A 183 -1.79 23.40 -1.16
C TRP A 183 -1.07 23.03 -2.47
N ILE A 184 -0.63 21.78 -2.62
CA ILE A 184 -0.01 21.28 -3.86
C ILE A 184 -1.07 21.17 -4.95
N LYS A 185 -2.22 20.59 -4.61
CA LYS A 185 -3.37 20.45 -5.50
C LYS A 185 -3.83 21.80 -6.05
N GLU A 186 -3.92 22.83 -5.21
CA GLU A 186 -4.25 24.19 -5.64
C GLU A 186 -3.24 24.76 -6.64
N ILE A 187 -1.94 24.58 -6.39
CA ILE A 187 -0.88 25.04 -7.29
C ILE A 187 -0.99 24.33 -8.64
N ILE A 188 -1.16 23.01 -8.63
CA ILE A 188 -1.30 22.20 -9.85
C ILE A 188 -2.53 22.63 -10.63
N GLU A 189 -3.66 22.89 -9.96
CA GLU A 189 -4.89 23.32 -10.61
C GLU A 189 -4.73 24.71 -11.27
N LYS A 190 -4.07 25.65 -10.60
CA LYS A 190 -3.71 26.96 -11.19
C LYS A 190 -2.79 26.80 -12.41
N ALA A 191 -1.77 25.94 -12.31
CA ALA A 191 -0.86 25.65 -13.41
C ALA A 191 -1.57 24.98 -14.60
N LYS A 192 -2.50 24.04 -14.34
CA LYS A 192 -3.36 23.42 -15.36
C LYS A 192 -4.20 24.47 -16.08
N LYS A 193 -4.88 25.36 -15.36
CA LYS A 193 -5.68 26.45 -15.94
C LYS A 193 -4.85 27.37 -16.83
N LEU A 194 -3.66 27.77 -16.38
CA LEU A 194 -2.74 28.57 -17.18
C LEU A 194 -2.29 27.84 -18.45
N SER A 195 -1.89 26.57 -18.32
CA SER A 195 -1.50 25.75 -19.46
C SER A 195 -2.63 25.64 -20.48
N ILE A 196 -3.86 25.30 -20.05
CA ILE A 196 -5.06 25.24 -20.91
C ILE A 196 -5.31 26.59 -21.59
N TYR A 197 -5.21 27.69 -20.86
CA TYR A 197 -5.40 29.04 -21.41
C TYR A 197 -4.44 29.31 -22.58
N PHE A 198 -3.14 29.05 -22.41
CA PHE A 198 -2.17 29.25 -23.50
C PHE A 198 -2.40 28.29 -24.67
N HIS A 199 -2.77 27.03 -24.42
CA HIS A 199 -3.09 26.09 -25.50
C HIS A 199 -4.29 26.54 -26.35
N ASN A 200 -5.29 27.16 -25.72
CA ASN A 200 -6.51 27.62 -26.40
C ASN A 200 -6.33 28.97 -27.13
N HIS A 201 -5.33 29.78 -26.77
CA HIS A 201 -5.13 31.11 -27.34
C HIS A 201 -3.83 31.20 -28.15
N GLN A 202 -3.91 30.89 -29.45
CA GLN A 202 -2.74 30.78 -30.34
C GLN A 202 -1.90 32.08 -30.43
N VAL A 203 -2.54 33.25 -30.44
CA VAL A 203 -1.84 34.54 -30.50
C VAL A 203 -1.01 34.79 -29.25
N ILE A 204 -1.59 34.51 -28.08
CA ILE A 204 -0.92 34.69 -26.77
C ILE A 204 0.21 33.66 -26.62
N LEU A 205 -0.02 32.42 -27.07
CA LEU A 205 1.01 31.39 -27.12
C LEU A 205 2.20 31.76 -28.02
N ALA A 206 1.93 32.38 -29.17
CA ALA A 206 2.99 32.89 -30.05
C ALA A 206 3.80 34.00 -29.37
N ALA A 207 3.13 34.93 -28.67
CA ALA A 207 3.79 35.96 -27.88
C ALA A 207 4.65 35.37 -26.75
N LEU A 208 4.13 34.37 -26.01
CA LEU A 208 4.88 33.65 -24.99
C LEU A 208 6.14 32.98 -25.56
N ARG A 209 6.01 32.29 -26.71
CA ARG A 209 7.15 31.64 -27.39
C ARG A 209 8.20 32.64 -27.86
N ARG A 210 7.78 33.83 -28.32
CA ARG A 210 8.70 34.92 -28.68
C ARG A 210 9.50 35.38 -27.46
N LEU A 211 8.81 35.67 -26.35
CA LEU A 211 9.44 36.09 -25.08
C LEU A 211 10.37 35.01 -24.50
N GLN A 212 9.99 33.73 -24.59
CA GLN A 212 10.83 32.62 -24.16
C GLN A 212 12.12 32.53 -24.97
N LYS A 213 12.06 32.73 -26.29
CA LYS A 213 13.24 32.74 -27.15
C LYS A 213 14.17 33.93 -26.83
N GLU A 214 13.58 35.10 -26.56
CA GLU A 214 14.32 36.31 -26.19
C GLU A 214 15.04 36.18 -24.84
N LYS A 215 14.36 35.63 -23.81
CA LYS A 215 14.93 35.52 -22.45
C LYS A 215 15.76 34.26 -22.21
N TYR A 216 15.33 33.12 -22.74
CA TYR A 216 15.92 31.80 -22.43
C TYR A 216 16.63 31.16 -23.62
N GLY A 217 16.61 31.78 -24.80
CA GLY A 217 17.20 31.22 -26.03
C GLY A 217 16.48 29.98 -26.58
N LYS A 218 15.43 29.48 -25.90
CA LYS A 218 14.70 28.26 -26.26
C LYS A 218 13.21 28.40 -25.99
N LYS A 219 12.42 27.65 -26.74
CA LYS A 219 10.97 27.50 -26.49
C LYS A 219 10.77 26.41 -25.45
N ILE A 220 9.97 26.70 -24.43
CA ILE A 220 9.60 25.72 -23.40
C ILE A 220 8.15 25.32 -23.65
N VAL A 221 7.93 24.03 -23.88
CA VAL A 221 6.58 23.48 -24.08
C VAL A 221 5.87 23.43 -22.75
N LEU A 222 4.65 23.97 -22.70
CA LEU A 222 3.76 23.80 -21.57
C LEU A 222 3.17 22.39 -21.64
N ILE A 223 3.41 21.57 -20.62
CA ILE A 223 2.92 20.19 -20.56
C ILE A 223 1.76 20.15 -19.58
N LEU A 224 0.63 19.59 -20.01
CA LEU A 224 -0.45 19.27 -19.09
C LEU A 224 -0.08 17.99 -18.34
N PRO A 225 -0.17 17.96 -17.00
CA PRO A 225 0.03 16.73 -16.25
C PRO A 225 -1.03 15.72 -16.70
N CYS A 226 -0.61 14.47 -16.94
CA CYS A 226 -1.56 13.36 -17.09
C CYS A 226 -2.40 13.22 -15.82
N ASP A 227 -3.60 12.67 -15.98
CA ASP A 227 -4.42 12.32 -14.82
C ASP A 227 -3.68 11.28 -13.97
N THR A 228 -3.46 11.62 -12.69
CA THR A 228 -2.80 10.79 -11.68
C THR A 228 -3.81 10.14 -10.76
#